data_AF-A0A970F787-F1
#
_entry.id   AF-A0A970F787-F1
#
_cell.length_a   1.000
_cell.length_b   1.000
_cell.length_c   1.000
_cell.angle_alpha   90.00
_cell.angle_beta   90.00
_cell.angle_gamma   90.00
#
_symmetry.space_group_name_H-M   'P 1'
#
loop_
_entity.id
_entity.type
_entity.pdbx_description
1 polymer ?
#
loop_
_entity_poly.entity_id
_entity_poly.type
_entity_poly.pdbx_seq_one_letter_code
_entity_poly.pdbx_strand_id
1 'polypeptide(L)'
;VTMRSSQESHVATQLDLRGKRYEEALNEVDQYIDAALLANYPQVTIVHGKGTGALRQGINNYLKNHRNVKSFEFAPANQGGNGATIVKFK
;
A
#
# COMPACT_ATOMS: atom_id res chain seq x y z
N VAL A 1 36.33 3.81 -16.09
CA VAL A 1 36.29 3.37 -14.67
C VAL A 1 35.40 4.36 -13.95
N THR A 2 34.14 4.11 -13.56
CA THR A 2 33.44 2.85 -13.22
C THR A 2 31.93 3.11 -13.29
N MET A 3 31.17 2.06 -13.60
CA MET A 3 29.71 2.02 -13.71
C MET A 3 28.99 1.99 -12.33
N ARG A 4 27.65 2.12 -12.41
CA ARG A 4 26.60 1.61 -11.49
C ARG A 4 26.28 2.47 -10.26
N SER A 5 25.19 3.22 -10.38
CA SER A 5 24.07 3.06 -9.46
C SER A 5 22.78 3.14 -10.27
N SER A 6 22.29 1.98 -10.71
CA SER A 6 20.85 1.79 -10.91
C SER A 6 20.19 2.28 -9.62
N GLN A 7 19.41 3.34 -9.68
CA GLN A 7 18.52 3.69 -8.59
C GLN A 7 17.56 2.51 -8.45
N GLU A 8 17.91 1.53 -7.62
CA GLU A 8 16.92 0.72 -6.93
C GLU A 8 16.10 1.74 -6.15
N SER A 9 14.96 2.14 -6.72
CA SER A 9 13.92 2.85 -6.01
C SER A 9 13.50 1.92 -4.88
N HIS A 10 14.16 2.05 -3.73
CA HIS A 10 13.82 1.37 -2.49
C HIS A 10 12.45 1.89 -2.05
N VAL A 11 11.41 1.37 -2.67
CA VAL A 11 10.05 1.56 -2.19
C VAL A 11 9.93 0.73 -0.92
N ALA A 12 9.45 1.34 0.16
CA ALA A 12 9.22 0.58 1.38
C ALA A 12 8.18 -0.50 1.11
N THR A 13 8.23 -1.64 1.81
CA THR A 13 7.17 -2.65 1.75
C THR A 13 5.91 -2.24 2.55
N GLN A 14 5.98 -1.09 3.21
CA GLN A 14 4.90 -0.50 4.00
C GLN A 14 4.66 0.97 3.63
N LEU A 15 3.40 1.34 3.41
CA LEU A 15 2.94 2.71 3.24
C LEU A 15 2.16 3.18 4.48
N ASP A 16 2.51 4.33 5.06
CA ASP A 16 1.78 4.92 6.19
C ASP A 16 0.99 6.16 5.73
N LEU A 17 -0.32 6.11 5.91
CA LEU A 17 -1.30 7.12 5.51
C LEU A 17 -2.01 7.74 6.72
N ARG A 18 -1.54 7.48 7.94
CA ARG A 18 -2.18 7.98 9.15
C ARG A 18 -2.13 9.50 9.17
N GLY A 19 -3.29 10.12 9.45
CA GLY A 19 -3.42 11.57 9.53
C GLY A 19 -3.54 12.27 8.17
N LYS A 20 -3.46 11.54 7.05
CA LYS A 20 -3.70 12.12 5.72
C LYS A 20 -5.18 12.28 5.43
N ARG A 21 -5.51 13.27 4.60
CA ARG A 21 -6.88 13.44 4.10
C ARG A 21 -7.19 12.34 3.08
N TYR A 22 -8.48 12.08 2.91
CA TYR A 22 -8.96 10.98 2.08
C TYR A 22 -8.41 10.99 0.65
N GLU A 23 -8.46 12.14 -0.01
CA GLU A 23 -8.03 12.29 -1.40
C GLU A 23 -6.51 12.13 -1.55
N GLU A 24 -5.75 12.72 -0.62
CA GLU A 24 -4.28 12.61 -0.60
C GLU A 24 -3.84 11.15 -0.40
N ALA A 25 -4.48 10.45 0.53
CA ALA A 25 -4.16 9.06 0.83
C ALA A 25 -4.47 8.13 -0.36
N LEU A 26 -5.54 8.37 -1.11
CA LEU A 26 -5.85 7.58 -2.31
C LEU A 26 -4.81 7.79 -3.42
N ASN A 27 -4.43 9.04 -3.67
CA ASN A 27 -3.39 9.33 -4.67
C ASN A 27 -2.04 8.70 -4.30
N GLU A 28 -1.69 8.71 -3.02
CA GLU A 28 -0.43 8.10 -2.56
C GLU A 28 -0.47 6.58 -2.61
N VAL A 29 -1.63 5.96 -2.32
CA VAL A 29 -1.82 4.51 -2.51
C VAL A 29 -1.63 4.14 -3.97
N ASP A 30 -2.24 4.88 -4.89
CA ASP A 30 -2.15 4.61 -6.32
C ASP A 30 -0.69 4.61 -6.80
N GLN A 31 0.04 5.69 -6.51
CA GLN A 31 1.48 5.81 -6.84
C GLN A 31 2.32 4.72 -6.17
N TYR A 32 2.00 4.35 -4.94
CA TYR A 32 2.73 3.34 -4.19
C TYR A 32 2.49 1.93 -4.74
N ILE A 33 1.27 1.60 -5.14
CA ILE A 33 0.94 0.30 -5.75
C ILE A 33 1.72 0.15 -7.06
N ASP A 34 1.76 1.18 -7.89
CA ASP A 34 2.54 1.17 -9.14
C ASP A 34 4.04 0.95 -8.87
N ALA A 35 4.59 1.68 -7.90
CA ALA A 35 5.98 1.53 -7.52
C ALA A 35 6.29 0.14 -6.93
N ALA A 36 5.39 -0.44 -6.14
CA ALA A 36 5.53 -1.79 -5.58
C ALA A 36 5.46 -2.88 -6.66
N LEU A 37 4.61 -2.68 -7.67
CA LEU A 37 4.53 -3.55 -8.84
C LEU A 37 5.80 -3.45 -9.69
N LEU A 38 6.34 -2.25 -9.89
CA LEU A 38 7.59 -2.04 -10.61
C LEU A 38 8.80 -2.65 -9.87
N ALA A 39 8.78 -2.60 -8.54
CA ALA A 39 9.76 -3.27 -7.67
C ALA A 39 9.55 -4.79 -7.56
N ASN A 40 8.52 -5.33 -8.24
CA ASN A 40 8.19 -6.75 -8.27
C ASN A 40 7.96 -7.35 -6.87
N TYR A 41 7.36 -6.58 -5.97
CA TYR A 41 7.05 -7.05 -4.63
C TYR A 41 5.87 -8.02 -4.64
N PRO A 42 5.95 -9.16 -3.92
CA PRO A 42 4.86 -10.12 -3.87
C PRO A 42 3.67 -9.61 -3.02
N GLN A 43 3.96 -8.77 -2.02
CA GLN A 43 2.97 -8.18 -1.14
C GLN A 43 3.48 -6.88 -0.52
N VAL A 44 2.54 -6.02 -0.11
CA VAL A 44 2.81 -4.77 0.61
C VAL A 44 1.79 -4.55 1.72
N THR A 45 2.13 -3.69 2.68
CA THR A 45 1.24 -3.31 3.77
C THR A 45 0.87 -1.83 3.67
N ILE A 46 -0.41 -1.52 3.75
CA ILE A 46 -0.94 -0.15 3.74
C ILE A 46 -1.54 0.14 5.11
N VAL A 47 -0.93 1.07 5.85
CA VAL A 47 -1.34 1.50 7.18
C VAL A 47 -2.19 2.76 7.05
N HIS A 48 -3.51 2.61 7.13
CA HIS A 48 -4.46 3.73 7.04
C HIS A 48 -5.00 4.19 8.41
N GLY A 49 -4.65 3.49 9.48
CA GLY A 49 -5.15 3.75 10.82
C GLY A 49 -6.59 3.29 11.02
N LYS A 50 -7.05 3.31 12.29
CA LYS A 50 -8.39 2.86 12.68
C LYS A 50 -9.43 3.95 12.48
N GLY A 51 -9.17 5.15 13.02
CA GLY A 51 -9.91 6.40 12.76
C GLY A 51 -11.43 6.26 12.62
N THR A 52 -12.00 7.04 11.70
CA THR A 52 -13.42 6.97 11.29
C THR A 52 -13.70 5.84 10.30
N GLY A 53 -12.68 5.13 9.82
CA GLY A 53 -12.79 4.09 8.80
C GLY A 53 -12.97 4.62 7.36
N ALA A 54 -12.99 5.93 7.13
CA ALA A 54 -13.14 6.51 5.80
C ALA A 54 -11.99 6.10 4.85
N LEU A 55 -10.73 6.22 5.31
CA LEU A 55 -9.56 5.77 4.55
C LEU A 55 -9.62 4.27 4.25
N ARG A 56 -9.98 3.47 5.26
CA ARG A 56 -10.15 2.02 5.09
C ARG A 56 -11.15 1.70 3.98
N GLN A 57 -12.31 2.36 3.95
CA GLN A 57 -13.33 2.13 2.94
C GLN A 57 -12.86 2.54 1.54
N GLY A 58 -12.24 3.71 1.41
CA GLY A 58 -11.69 4.18 0.13
C GLY A 58 -10.63 3.26 -0.43
N ILE A 59 -9.64 2.90 0.39
CA ILE A 59 -8.55 2.02 0.00
C ILE A 59 -9.06 0.62 -0.35
N ASN A 60 -9.98 0.05 0.44
CA ASN A 60 -10.57 -1.24 0.14
C ASN A 60 -11.32 -1.23 -1.20
N ASN A 61 -12.10 -0.18 -1.46
CA ASN A 61 -12.80 -0.02 -2.74
C ASN A 61 -11.83 0.14 -3.91
N TYR A 62 -10.74 0.91 -3.73
CA TYR A 62 -9.68 1.04 -4.72
C TYR A 62 -9.03 -0.33 -5.03
N LEU A 63 -8.58 -1.05 -4.00
CA LEU A 63 -7.91 -2.34 -4.14
C LEU A 63 -8.81 -3.41 -4.77
N LYS A 64 -10.10 -3.41 -4.44
CA LYS A 64 -11.09 -4.35 -5.00
C LYS A 64 -11.25 -4.20 -6.51
N ASN A 65 -11.08 -2.99 -7.04
CA ASN A 65 -11.20 -2.71 -8.46
C ASN A 65 -9.85 -2.80 -9.20
N HIS A 66 -8.74 -2.99 -8.48
CA HIS A 66 -7.40 -2.97 -9.05
C HIS A 66 -7.02 -4.33 -9.68
N ARG A 67 -6.76 -4.36 -10.99
CA ARG A 67 -6.52 -5.61 -11.74
C ARG A 67 -5.30 -6.41 -11.29
N ASN A 68 -4.29 -5.73 -10.75
CA ASN A 68 -3.02 -6.36 -10.36
C ASN A 68 -3.05 -6.87 -8.91
N VAL A 69 -4.12 -6.60 -8.17
CA VAL A 69 -4.31 -7.13 -6.82
C VAL A 69 -4.91 -8.53 -6.94
N LYS A 70 -4.26 -9.49 -6.29
CA LYS A 70 -4.72 -10.88 -6.19
C LYS A 70 -5.69 -11.05 -5.03
N SER A 71 -5.33 -10.50 -3.88
CA SER A 71 -6.13 -10.53 -2.66
C SER A 71 -5.66 -9.44 -1.71
N PHE A 72 -6.54 -8.98 -0.83
CA PHE A 72 -6.16 -8.09 0.26
C PHE A 72 -6.89 -8.50 1.54
N GLU A 73 -6.22 -8.37 2.67
CA GLU A 73 -6.72 -8.78 3.98
C GLU A 73 -6.27 -7.78 5.05
N PHE A 74 -7.00 -7.71 6.16
CA PHE A 74 -6.54 -6.88 7.28
C PHE A 74 -5.28 -7.49 7.88
N ALA A 75 -4.38 -6.62 8.34
CA ALA A 75 -3.21 -7.08 9.06
C ALA A 75 -3.62 -7.82 10.35
N PRO A 76 -2.82 -8.79 10.82
CA PRO A 76 -3.09 -9.44 12.09
C PRO A 76 -3.02 -8.45 13.26
N ALA A 77 -3.65 -8.79 14.39
CA ALA A 77 -3.80 -7.87 15.52
C ALA A 77 -2.46 -7.33 16.07
N ASN A 78 -1.39 -8.12 15.95
CA ASN A 78 -0.01 -7.75 16.33
C ASN A 78 0.69 -6.79 15.33
N GLN A 79 0.13 -6.60 14.13
CA GLN A 79 0.70 -5.74 13.07
C GLN A 79 -0.23 -4.58 12.68
N GLY A 80 -1.11 -4.16 13.59
CA GLY A 80 -2.01 -3.01 13.38
C GLY A 80 -3.49 -3.37 13.22
N GLY A 81 -3.82 -4.67 13.06
CA GLY A 81 -5.20 -5.14 12.97
C GLY A 81 -5.97 -4.46 11.84
N ASN A 82 -7.21 -4.08 12.13
CA ASN A 82 -8.10 -3.33 11.22
C ASN A 82 -7.59 -1.92 10.82
N GLY A 83 -6.43 -1.48 11.31
CA GLY A 83 -5.78 -0.22 10.93
C GLY A 83 -4.75 -0.36 9.81
N ALA A 84 -4.49 -1.59 9.35
CA ALA A 84 -3.61 -1.86 8.24
C ALA A 84 -4.21 -2.94 7.33
N THR A 85 -3.90 -2.85 6.05
CA THR A 85 -4.35 -3.78 5.01
C THR A 85 -3.14 -4.33 4.29
N ILE A 86 -3.00 -5.65 4.26
CA ILE A 86 -1.98 -6.37 3.51
C ILE A 86 -2.54 -6.65 2.12
N VAL A 87 -1.81 -6.25 1.09
CA VAL A 87 -2.17 -6.40 -0.32
C VAL A 87 -1.21 -7.39 -0.95
N LYS A 88 -1.74 -8.43 -1.58
CA LYS A 88 -0.98 -9.42 -2.35
C LYS A 88 -1.19 -9.16 -3.83
N PHE A 89 -0.10 -9.07 -4.58
CA PHE A 89 -0.14 -8.86 -6.02
C PHE A 89 -0.19 -10.18 -6.78
N LYS A 90 -0.48 -10.09 -8.08
CA LYS A 90 -0.52 -11.25 -8.99
C LYS A 90 0.86 -11.67 -9.45
#